data_AF-A0A3L7PKC6-F1
#
_entry.id   AF-A0A3L7PKC6-F1
#
_cell.length_a   1.000
_cell.length_b   1.000
_cell.length_c   1.000
_cell.angle_alpha   90.00
_cell.angle_beta   90.00
_cell.angle_gamma   90.00
#
_symmetry.space_group_name_H-M   'P 1'
#
loop_
_entity.id
_entity.type
_entity.pdbx_description
1 polymer ?
#
loop_
_entity_poly.entity_id
_entity_poly.type
_entity_poly.pdbx_seq_one_letter_code
_entity_poly.pdbx_strand_id
1 'polypeptide(L)'
;MSVPLPPPPAFSPRLEPHQVILRPLVTEKGMHRANRHNAFSFEVVREANKADIRRAVEEMFNVKVEKVAVQNRHGKMRRSRVRRTSTKAWKKAVVTLKPEFKINLF
;
A
#
# COMPACT_ATOMS: atom_id res chain seq x y z
N MET A 1 16.92 -18.22 38.93
CA MET A 1 15.49 -18.21 38.54
C MET A 1 15.42 -17.64 37.13
N SER A 2 15.12 -18.46 36.13
CA SER A 2 15.01 -18.03 34.73
C SER A 2 13.83 -17.07 34.59
N VAL A 3 14.12 -15.79 34.36
CA VAL A 3 13.09 -14.79 34.08
C VAL A 3 12.41 -15.21 32.78
N PRO A 4 11.08 -15.45 32.76
CA PRO A 4 10.38 -15.72 31.52
C PRO A 4 10.50 -14.48 30.64
N LEU A 5 11.05 -14.68 29.44
CA LEU A 5 11.16 -13.63 28.43
C LEU A 5 9.74 -13.08 28.19
N PRO A 6 9.53 -11.75 28.25
CA PRO A 6 8.23 -11.19 27.89
C PRO A 6 7.87 -11.65 26.48
N PRO A 7 6.60 -12.01 26.22
CA PRO A 7 6.17 -12.38 24.89
C PRO A 7 6.51 -11.23 23.93
N PRO A 8 7.02 -11.51 22.72
CA PRO A 8 7.30 -10.48 21.74
C PRO A 8 6.03 -9.61 21.56
N PRO A 9 6.19 -8.28 21.44
CA PRO A 9 5.03 -7.40 21.33
C PRO A 9 4.17 -7.88 20.17
N ALA A 10 2.90 -8.19 20.46
CA ALA A 10 1.94 -8.57 19.44
C ALA A 10 1.96 -7.48 18.36
N PHE A 11 2.42 -7.83 17.16
CA PHE A 11 2.51 -6.89 16.04
C PHE A 11 1.12 -6.30 15.80
N SER A 12 0.99 -4.98 16.04
CA SER A 12 -0.23 -4.16 15.98
C SER A 12 -1.33 -4.71 15.07
N PRO A 13 -2.50 -5.11 15.62
CA PRO A 13 -3.73 -5.13 14.86
C PRO A 13 -4.29 -3.71 14.93
N ARG A 14 -4.01 -2.88 13.93
CA ARG A 14 -4.73 -1.59 13.86
C ARG A 14 -5.60 -1.45 12.63
N LEU A 15 -5.31 -2.19 11.56
CA LEU A 15 -6.07 -2.11 10.32
C LEU A 15 -6.30 -3.51 9.75
N GLU A 16 -7.56 -3.80 9.47
CA GLU A 16 -7.94 -5.00 8.71
C GLU A 16 -7.44 -4.89 7.26
N PRO A 17 -7.16 -6.00 6.56
CA PRO A 17 -6.64 -6.00 5.18
C PRO A 17 -7.44 -5.10 4.23
N HIS A 18 -8.77 -5.14 4.34
CA HIS A 18 -9.70 -4.35 3.53
C HIS A 18 -9.65 -2.85 3.84
N GLN A 19 -9.12 -2.44 5.00
CA GLN A 19 -8.92 -1.04 5.36
C GLN A 19 -7.58 -0.52 4.84
N VAL A 20 -6.58 -1.39 4.66
CA VAL A 20 -5.23 -1.00 4.25
C VAL A 20 -5.19 -0.51 2.80
N ILE A 21 -5.84 -1.24 1.89
CA ILE A 21 -5.88 -0.94 0.45
C ILE A 21 -7.18 -0.19 0.13
N LEU A 22 -7.06 1.06 -0.33
CA LEU A 22 -8.22 1.89 -0.64
C LEU A 22 -8.68 1.69 -2.09
N ARG A 23 -7.75 1.72 -3.06
CA ARG A 23 -8.06 1.54 -4.49
C ARG A 23 -6.82 1.25 -5.34
N PRO A 24 -6.96 0.56 -6.49
CA PRO A 24 -5.90 0.47 -7.49
C PRO A 24 -5.70 1.81 -8.22
N LEU A 25 -4.46 2.09 -8.64
CA LEU A 25 -4.09 3.31 -9.36
C LEU A 25 -3.85 3.03 -10.84
N VAL A 26 -4.83 3.41 -11.67
CA VAL A 26 -4.73 3.36 -13.13
C VAL A 26 -4.00 4.60 -13.64
N THR A 27 -2.78 4.40 -14.12
CA THR A 27 -1.96 5.43 -14.75
C THR A 27 -1.12 4.77 -15.84
N GLU A 28 -0.77 5.47 -16.92
CA GLU A 28 0.10 4.91 -17.98
C GLU A 28 1.41 4.33 -17.41
N LYS A 29 2.05 5.07 -16.50
CA LYS A 29 3.25 4.60 -15.79
C LYS A 29 2.99 3.39 -14.88
N GLY A 30 1.77 3.27 -14.36
CA GLY A 30 1.32 2.10 -13.60
C GLY A 30 1.21 0.87 -14.51
N MET A 31 0.53 1.01 -15.65
CA MET A 31 0.38 -0.05 -16.66
C MET A 31 1.74 -0.50 -17.22
N HIS A 32 2.64 0.44 -17.55
CA HIS A 32 3.97 0.09 -18.01
C HIS A 32 4.75 -0.74 -16.97
N ARG A 33 4.60 -0.43 -15.68
CA ARG A 33 5.24 -1.20 -14.60
C ARG A 33 4.58 -2.55 -14.35
N ALA A 34 3.27 -2.67 -14.49
CA ALA A 34 2.58 -3.94 -14.41
C ALA A 34 3.08 -4.89 -15.52
N ASN A 35 3.19 -4.40 -16.76
CA ASN A 35 3.62 -5.23 -17.89
C ASN A 35 5.10 -5.62 -17.85
N ARG A 36 6.01 -4.71 -17.44
CA ARG A 36 7.46 -4.96 -17.50
C ARG A 36 8.03 -5.61 -16.24
N HIS A 37 7.45 -5.30 -15.09
CA HIS A 37 8.07 -5.62 -13.78
C HIS A 37 7.09 -6.31 -12.83
N ASN A 38 5.91 -6.72 -13.30
CA ASN A 38 4.86 -7.31 -12.48
C ASN A 38 4.56 -6.50 -11.21
N ALA A 39 4.62 -5.16 -11.35
CA ALA A 39 4.55 -4.21 -10.25
C ALA A 39 3.27 -3.37 -10.32
N PHE A 40 2.41 -3.54 -9.33
CA PHE A 40 1.09 -2.90 -9.25
C PHE A 40 1.11 -1.71 -8.29
N SER A 41 0.32 -0.69 -8.60
CA SER A 41 0.24 0.54 -7.81
C SER A 41 -1.11 0.66 -7.12
N PHE A 42 -1.10 0.93 -5.81
CA PHE A 42 -2.28 1.10 -4.99
C PHE A 42 -2.23 2.41 -4.21
N GLU A 43 -3.40 2.99 -3.95
CA GLU A 43 -3.58 3.98 -2.90
C GLU A 43 -3.89 3.26 -1.59
N VAL A 44 -3.14 3.58 -0.55
CA VAL A 44 -3.21 2.93 0.76
C VAL A 44 -3.42 3.96 1.86
N VAL A 45 -3.90 3.50 3.01
CA VAL A 45 -4.05 4.35 4.20
C VAL A 45 -2.69 4.89 4.66
N ARG A 46 -2.69 6.15 5.12
CA ARG A 46 -1.45 6.85 5.53
C ARG A 46 -0.77 6.22 6.74
N GLU A 47 -1.51 5.49 7.56
CA GLU A 47 -1.01 4.82 8.75
C GLU A 47 -0.42 3.44 8.46
N ALA A 48 -0.70 2.86 7.28
CA ALA A 48 -0.26 1.51 6.93
C ALA A 48 1.26 1.41 6.75
N ASN A 49 1.87 0.38 7.34
CA ASN A 49 3.27 0.03 7.16
C ASN A 49 3.47 -0.93 5.99
N LYS A 50 4.73 -1.16 5.59
CA LYS A 50 5.06 -2.09 4.49
C LYS A 50 4.63 -3.53 4.79
N ALA A 51 4.72 -3.96 6.05
CA ALA A 51 4.29 -5.29 6.48
C ALA A 51 2.77 -5.47 6.31
N ASP A 52 1.99 -4.47 6.75
CA ASP A 52 0.53 -4.47 6.63
C ASP A 52 0.09 -4.51 5.16
N ILE A 53 0.73 -3.70 4.30
CA ILE A 53 0.43 -3.66 2.87
C ILE A 53 0.76 -5.00 2.21
N ARG A 54 1.89 -5.63 2.59
CA ARG A 54 2.27 -6.94 2.07
C ARG A 54 1.19 -7.97 2.42
N ARG A 55 0.87 -8.08 3.71
CA ARG A 55 -0.12 -9.02 4.23
C ARG A 55 -1.49 -8.79 3.56
N ALA A 56 -1.94 -7.54 3.47
CA ALA A 56 -3.22 -7.21 2.86
C ALA A 56 -3.31 -7.61 1.39
N VAL A 57 -2.25 -7.39 0.60
CA VAL A 57 -2.23 -7.80 -0.82
C VAL A 57 -2.20 -9.33 -0.95
N GLU A 58 -1.39 -10.00 -0.12
CA GLU A 58 -1.30 -11.46 -0.13
C GLU A 58 -2.64 -12.11 0.25
N GLU A 59 -3.34 -11.58 1.26
CA GLU A 59 -4.65 -12.10 1.71
C GLU A 59 -5.79 -11.78 0.73
N MET A 60 -5.87 -10.54 0.22
CA MET A 60 -6.99 -10.12 -0.65
C MET A 60 -6.94 -10.74 -2.05
N PHE A 61 -5.75 -10.96 -2.58
CA PHE A 61 -5.56 -11.45 -3.96
C PHE A 61 -4.99 -12.87 -4.02
N ASN A 62 -4.72 -13.49 -2.87
CA ASN A 62 -4.12 -14.83 -2.76
C ASN A 62 -2.83 -14.98 -3.60
N VAL A 63 -2.00 -13.93 -3.60
CA VAL A 63 -0.74 -13.85 -4.36
C VAL A 63 0.47 -13.85 -3.42
N LYS A 64 1.68 -14.06 -3.96
CA LYS A 64 2.93 -13.85 -3.22
C LYS A 64 3.63 -12.56 -3.65
N VAL A 65 3.89 -11.71 -2.66
CA VAL A 65 4.58 -10.43 -2.85
C VAL A 65 6.08 -10.63 -2.68
N GLU A 66 6.87 -10.08 -3.60
CA GLU A 66 8.33 -10.04 -3.52
C GLU A 66 8.81 -8.80 -2.77
N LYS A 67 8.31 -7.62 -3.17
CA LYS A 67 8.79 -6.33 -2.66
C LYS A 67 7.68 -5.30 -2.56
N VAL A 68 7.74 -4.47 -1.51
CA VAL A 68 6.84 -3.33 -1.31
C VAL A 68 7.64 -2.05 -1.21
N ALA A 69 7.32 -1.07 -2.07
CA ALA A 69 7.82 0.28 -2.01
C ALA A 69 6.66 1.25 -1.72
N VAL A 70 6.85 2.16 -0.76
CA VAL A 70 5.83 3.15 -0.37
C VAL A 70 6.34 4.56 -0.61
N GLN A 71 5.43 5.47 -0.97
CA GLN A 71 5.71 6.88 -1.22
C GLN A 71 4.59 7.74 -0.64
N ASN A 72 4.93 8.74 0.16
CA ASN A 72 3.97 9.73 0.63
C ASN A 72 3.75 10.81 -0.44
N ARG A 73 2.49 11.13 -0.74
CA ARG A 73 2.09 12.15 -1.70
C ARG A 73 1.41 13.30 -0.96
N HIS A 74 2.07 14.44 -0.98
CA HIS A 74 1.51 15.66 -0.43
C HIS A 74 0.35 16.17 -1.30
N GLY A 75 -0.65 16.74 -0.63
CA GLY A 75 -1.74 17.43 -1.28
C GLY A 75 -1.26 18.59 -2.12
N LYS A 76 -1.79 18.73 -3.34
CA LYS A 76 -1.51 19.91 -4.18
C LYS A 76 -2.30 21.10 -3.64
N MET A 77 -1.61 22.23 -3.45
CA MET A 77 -2.29 23.49 -3.11
C MET A 77 -3.20 23.93 -4.25
N ARG A 78 -4.41 24.37 -3.90
CA ARG A 78 -5.45 24.89 -4.79
C ARG A 78 -5.97 26.21 -4.25
N ARG A 79 -6.17 27.18 -5.13
CA ARG A 79 -6.81 28.44 -4.78
C ARG A 79 -8.32 28.24 -4.83
N SER A 80 -9.00 28.47 -3.71
CA SER A 80 -10.44 28.73 -3.70
C SER A 80 -10.67 30.24 -3.64
N ARG A 81 -11.88 30.69 -3.98
CA ARG A 81 -12.28 32.11 -3.96
C ARG A 81 -12.00 32.76 -2.60
N VAL A 82 -12.23 32.03 -1.50
CA VAL A 82 -12.16 32.56 -0.13
C VAL A 82 -10.84 32.23 0.56
N ARG A 83 -10.25 31.05 0.29
CA ARG A 83 -9.02 30.60 0.98
C ARG A 83 -8.13 29.75 0.08
N ARG A 84 -6.84 29.70 0.39
CA ARG A 84 -5.94 28.66 -0.15
C ARG A 84 -6.26 27.35 0.55
N THR A 85 -6.58 26.32 -0.24
CA THR A 85 -6.89 24.96 0.24
C THR A 85 -5.85 24.00 -0.32
N SER A 86 -5.77 22.78 0.23
CA SER A 86 -4.94 21.72 -0.33
C SER A 86 -5.77 20.45 -0.49
N THR A 87 -5.48 19.67 -1.53
CA THR A 87 -6.08 18.34 -1.68
C THR A 87 -5.62 17.42 -0.54
N LYS A 88 -6.37 16.37 -0.24
CA LYS A 88 -5.97 15.36 0.74
C LYS A 88 -4.62 14.75 0.36
N ALA A 89 -3.70 14.68 1.33
CA ALA A 89 -2.48 13.92 1.18
C ALA A 89 -2.78 12.41 1.28
N TRP A 90 -2.07 11.61 0.50
CA TRP A 90 -2.32 10.17 0.38
C TRP A 90 -1.00 9.40 0.31
N LYS A 91 -1.06 8.09 0.52
CA LYS A 91 0.11 7.21 0.43
C LYS A 91 -0.05 6.30 -0.78
N LYS A 92 1.00 6.22 -1.59
CA LYS A 92 1.09 5.32 -2.73
C LYS A 92 1.93 4.10 -2.34
N ALA A 93 1.40 2.92 -2.60
CA ALA A 93 2.17 1.67 -2.55
C ALA A 93 2.44 1.17 -3.97
N VAL A 94 3.65 0.71 -4.22
CA VAL A 94 4.03 -0.06 -5.40
C VAL A 94 4.46 -1.43 -4.91
N VAL A 95 3.76 -2.45 -5.38
CA VAL A 95 3.89 -3.83 -4.91
C VAL A 95 4.35 -4.68 -6.08
N THR A 96 5.53 -5.27 -5.95
CA THR A 96 6.10 -6.21 -6.91
C THR A 96 5.72 -7.62 -6.50
N LEU A 97 5.10 -8.36 -7.41
CA LEU A 97 4.71 -9.75 -7.19
C LEU A 97 5.80 -10.69 -7.71
N LYS A 98 5.79 -11.91 -7.18
CA LYS A 98 6.59 -12.99 -7.78
C LYS A 98 6.16 -13.25 -9.23
N PRO A 99 7.07 -13.74 -10.11
CA PRO A 99 6.78 -13.92 -11.54
C PRO A 99 5.59 -14.84 -11.85
N GLU A 100 5.31 -15.80 -10.96
CA GLU A 100 4.25 -16.79 -11.11
C GLU A 100 2.84 -16.25 -10.83
N PHE A 101 2.74 -15.11 -10.12
CA PHE A 101 1.46 -14.55 -9.70
C PHE A 101 1.11 -13.33 -10.53
N LYS A 102 -0.14 -13.27 -10.98
CA LYS A 102 -0.67 -12.13 -11.74
C LYS A 102 -2.00 -11.70 -11.14
N ILE A 103 -2.17 -10.40 -10.94
CA ILE A 103 -3.47 -9.83 -10.55
C ILE A 103 -4.12 -9.28 -11.80
N ASN A 104 -5.36 -9.70 -12.05
CA ASN A 104 -6.21 -9.09 -13.06
C ASN A 104 -6.99 -7.93 -12.40
N LEU A 105 -6.43 -6.71 -12.49
CA LEU A 105 -7.05 -5.50 -11.95
C LEU A 105 -7.79 -4.69 -13.01
N PHE A 106 -7.51 -4.94 -14.31
CA PHE A 106 -7.97 -4.18 -15.47
C PHE A 106 -8.07 -5.09 -16.69
#